data_AF-A0A2A2ANT9-F1
#
_entry.id   AF-A0A2A2ANT9-F1
#
_cell.length_a   1.000
_cell.length_b   1.000
_cell.length_c   1.000
_cell.angle_alpha   90.00
_cell.angle_beta   90.00
_cell.angle_gamma   90.00
#
_symmetry.space_group_name_H-M   'P 1'
#
loop_
_entity.id
_entity.type
_entity.pdbx_description
1 polymer ?
#
loop_
_entity_poly.entity_id
_entity_poly.type
_entity_poly.pdbx_seq_one_letter_code
_entity_poly.pdbx_strand_id
1 'polypeptide(L)'
;MLQVEVALCLAPRCIEERALQLPQGTTLAQAVALLLQQRPSRLDEAAWQALQGQWRWGIWGRRTQPDEVLRDGDRIEAYRELLVDPKQARRERFARQGARGVGLFAQRRKGSKPGY
;
A
#
# COMPACT_ATOMS: atom_id res chain seq x y z
N MET A 1 -3.42 27.91 5.60
CA MET A 1 -3.99 26.55 5.76
C MET A 1 -3.50 25.70 4.61
N LEU A 2 -3.30 24.41 4.83
CA LEU A 2 -2.91 23.42 3.83
C LEU A 2 -4.09 22.47 3.60
N GLN A 3 -4.35 22.12 2.36
CA GLN A 3 -5.25 21.05 1.97
C GLN A 3 -4.41 19.81 1.64
N VAL A 4 -4.64 18.72 2.34
CA VAL A 4 -3.97 17.44 2.07
C VAL A 4 -5.00 16.34 1.89
N GLU A 5 -4.64 15.32 1.12
CA GLU A 5 -5.44 14.11 0.97
C GLU A 5 -4.81 12.98 1.77
N VAL A 6 -5.64 12.14 2.38
CA VAL A 6 -5.22 10.90 2.99
C VAL A 6 -5.87 9.75 2.22
N ALA A 7 -5.08 8.80 1.74
CA ALA A 7 -5.55 7.59 1.09
C ALA A 7 -5.19 6.34 1.92
N LEU A 8 -6.22 5.62 2.37
CA LEU A 8 -6.08 4.39 3.15
C LEU A 8 -6.51 3.17 2.32
N CYS A 9 -5.55 2.30 2.02
CA CYS A 9 -5.81 1.04 1.31
C CYS A 9 -6.30 -0.05 2.28
N LEU A 10 -7.59 -0.09 2.57
CA LEU A 10 -8.18 -0.97 3.58
C LEU A 10 -8.18 -2.45 3.12
N ALA A 11 -8.52 -2.69 1.86
CA ALA A 11 -8.57 -4.03 1.25
C ALA A 11 -8.31 -3.94 -0.27
N PRO A 12 -8.13 -5.07 -0.99
CA PRO A 12 -8.01 -5.05 -2.44
C PRO A 12 -9.20 -4.31 -3.08
N ARG A 13 -8.93 -3.27 -3.87
CA ARG A 13 -9.93 -2.40 -4.51
C ARG A 13 -10.81 -1.60 -3.54
N CYS A 14 -10.44 -1.52 -2.27
CA CYS A 14 -11.12 -0.71 -1.26
C CYS A 14 -10.15 0.37 -0.74
N ILE A 15 -10.31 1.58 -1.27
CA ILE A 15 -9.57 2.76 -0.84
C ILE A 15 -10.56 3.71 -0.17
N GLU A 16 -10.17 4.24 0.98
CA GLU A 16 -10.87 5.34 1.63
C GLU A 16 -10.02 6.60 1.52
N GLU A 17 -10.60 7.66 0.97
CA GLU A 17 -9.92 8.93 0.75
C GLU A 17 -10.57 10.02 1.60
N ARG A 18 -9.75 10.85 2.26
CA ARG A 18 -10.21 11.94 3.12
C ARG A 18 -9.40 13.20 2.84
N ALA A 19 -10.08 14.32 2.64
CA ALA A 19 -9.45 15.63 2.61
C ALA A 19 -9.32 16.18 4.03
N LEU A 20 -8.15 16.70 4.38
CA LEU A 20 -7.88 17.38 5.65
C LEU A 20 -7.46 18.82 5.39
N GLN A 21 -7.96 19.73 6.21
CA GLN A 21 -7.48 21.11 6.28
C GLN A 21 -6.62 21.25 7.53
N LEU A 22 -5.35 21.57 7.35
CA LEU A 22 -4.36 21.59 8.41
C LEU A 22 -3.68 22.96 8.51
N PRO A 23 -3.19 23.35 9.69
CA PRO A 23 -2.30 24.50 9.82
C PRO A 23 -1.04 24.34 8.95
N GLN A 24 -0.45 25.46 8.54
CA GLN A 24 0.85 25.40 7.89
C GLN A 24 1.91 24.95 8.89
N GLY A 25 2.87 24.14 8.44
CA GLY A 25 3.89 23.58 9.33
C GLY A 25 3.48 22.28 10.03
N THR A 26 2.27 21.76 9.79
CA THR A 26 1.86 20.44 10.31
C THR A 26 2.76 19.35 9.75
N THR A 27 3.25 18.47 10.63
CA THR A 27 4.09 17.34 10.23
C THR A 27 3.26 16.12 9.86
N LEU A 28 3.87 15.17 9.15
CA LEU A 28 3.25 13.88 8.83
C LEU A 28 2.71 13.18 10.09
N ALA A 29 3.49 13.13 11.18
CA ALA A 29 3.08 12.52 12.44
C ALA A 29 1.82 13.17 13.02
N GLN A 30 1.75 14.51 12.99
CA GLN A 30 0.62 15.24 13.52
C GLN A 30 -0.65 14.99 12.69
N ALA A 31 -0.53 15.01 11.36
CA ALA A 31 -1.65 14.71 10.47
C ALA A 31 -2.17 13.28 10.66
N VAL A 32 -1.27 12.30 10.78
CA VAL A 32 -1.63 10.90 11.07
C VAL A 32 -2.28 10.79 12.44
N ALA A 33 -1.77 11.45 13.48
CA ALA A 33 -2.37 11.43 14.81
C ALA A 33 -3.81 11.97 14.79
N LEU A 34 -4.08 13.04 14.05
CA LEU A 34 -5.43 13.58 13.86
C LEU A 34 -6.34 12.60 13.12
N LEU A 35 -5.84 12.00 12.04
CA LEU A 35 -6.56 10.97 11.29
C LEU A 35 -6.95 9.77 12.17
N LEU A 36 -6.04 9.32 13.04
CA LEU A 36 -6.26 8.18 13.93
C LEU A 36 -7.27 8.46 15.06
N GLN A 37 -7.67 9.71 15.29
CA GLN A 37 -8.80 10.01 16.18
C GLN A 37 -10.13 9.60 15.53
N GLN A 38 -10.17 9.41 14.22
CA GLN A 38 -11.37 9.08 13.44
C GLN A 38 -11.22 7.71 12.79
N ARG A 39 -11.57 6.65 13.53
CA ARG A 39 -11.46 5.26 13.06
C ARG A 39 -12.17 5.06 11.70
N PRO A 40 -11.46 4.54 10.68
CA PRO A 40 -12.08 4.09 9.44
C PRO A 40 -13.09 2.96 9.69
N SER A 41 -14.30 3.11 9.16
CA SER A 41 -15.43 2.22 9.47
C SER A 41 -15.28 0.81 8.91
N ARG A 42 -14.43 0.62 7.89
CA ARG A 42 -14.23 -0.65 7.19
C ARG A 42 -13.03 -1.45 7.68
N LEU A 43 -12.29 -0.98 8.69
CA LEU A 43 -11.20 -1.74 9.30
C LEU A 43 -11.72 -2.63 10.44
N ASP A 44 -11.39 -3.91 10.36
CA ASP A 44 -11.51 -4.80 11.51
C ASP A 44 -10.56 -4.39 12.65
N GLU A 45 -10.70 -5.01 13.82
CA GLU A 45 -9.90 -4.64 14.99
C GLU A 45 -8.40 -4.88 14.79
N ALA A 46 -8.02 -5.98 14.15
CA ALA A 46 -6.61 -6.31 13.93
C ALA A 46 -5.95 -5.30 12.98
N ALA A 47 -6.63 -4.93 11.89
CA ALA A 47 -6.15 -3.95 10.94
C ALA A 47 -6.12 -2.53 11.54
N TRP A 48 -7.06 -2.21 12.42
CA TRP A 48 -7.06 -0.95 13.16
C TRP A 48 -5.84 -0.83 14.09
N GLN A 49 -5.57 -1.86 14.90
CA GLN A 49 -4.38 -1.89 15.76
C GLN A 49 -3.08 -1.83 14.93
N ALA A 50 -3.02 -2.54 13.80
CA ALA A 50 -1.87 -2.49 12.91
C ALA A 50 -1.66 -1.10 12.30
N LEU A 51 -2.73 -0.39 11.92
CA LEU A 51 -2.64 0.98 11.39
C LEU A 51 -2.02 1.95 12.41
N GLN A 52 -2.28 1.74 13.71
CA GLN A 52 -1.79 2.60 14.79
C GLN A 52 -0.31 2.38 15.14
N GLY A 53 0.25 1.18 14.90
CA GLY A 53 1.60 0.85 15.37
C GLY A 53 2.57 0.26 14.34
N GLN A 54 2.08 -0.32 13.25
CA GLN A 54 2.89 -1.14 12.33
C GLN A 54 2.93 -0.59 10.91
N TRP A 55 1.87 0.09 10.47
CA TRP A 55 1.81 0.61 9.12
C TRP A 55 2.81 1.74 8.93
N ARG A 56 3.36 1.83 7.72
CA ARG A 56 4.31 2.86 7.34
C ARG A 56 3.57 3.95 6.59
N TRP A 57 4.00 5.19 6.78
CA TRP A 57 3.37 6.34 6.14
C TRP A 57 4.30 6.94 5.08
N GLY A 58 3.69 7.56 4.08
CA GLY A 58 4.42 8.20 3.02
C GLY A 58 3.60 9.26 2.30
N ILE A 59 4.28 9.96 1.40
CA ILE A 59 3.71 11.00 0.55
C ILE A 59 4.00 10.61 -0.89
N TRP A 60 2.97 10.57 -1.74
CA TRP A 60 3.09 10.25 -3.18
C TRP A 60 3.96 9.02 -3.49
N GLY A 61 3.65 7.86 -2.88
CA GLY A 61 4.37 6.61 -3.09
C GLY A 61 5.75 6.52 -2.42
N ARG A 62 6.16 7.52 -1.64
CA ARG A 62 7.48 7.57 -0.98
C ARG A 62 7.32 7.50 0.54
N ARG A 63 7.93 6.48 1.15
CA ARG A 63 8.04 6.41 2.62
C ARG A 63 8.71 7.67 3.13
N THR A 64 8.05 8.34 4.07
CA THR A 64 8.45 9.66 4.57
C THR A 64 8.63 9.62 6.08
N GLN A 65 9.53 10.45 6.61
CA GLN A 65 9.78 10.48 8.04
C GLN A 65 8.63 11.19 8.78
N PRO A 66 8.35 10.83 10.04
CA PRO A 66 7.22 11.39 10.79
C PRO A 66 7.32 12.91 11.01
N ASP A 67 8.53 13.47 11.01
CA ASP A 67 8.85 14.88 11.22
C ASP A 67 8.81 15.73 9.93
N GLU A 68 8.63 15.12 8.75
CA GLU A 68 8.50 15.86 7.50
C GLU A 68 7.29 16.82 7.58
N VAL A 69 7.54 18.08 7.23
CA VAL A 69 6.51 19.12 7.17
C VAL A 69 5.72 18.98 5.87
N LEU A 70 4.40 18.89 6.01
CA LEU A 70 3.48 18.75 4.89
C LEU A 70 3.40 20.04 4.06
N ARG A 71 3.10 19.85 2.77
CA ARG A 71 2.87 20.89 1.78
C ARG A 71 1.43 20.85 1.30
N ASP A 72 0.98 21.95 0.73
CA ASP A 72 -0.35 22.04 0.16
C ASP A 72 -0.46 21.09 -1.05
N GLY A 73 -1.54 20.31 -1.10
CA GLY A 73 -1.78 19.28 -2.10
C GLY A 73 -1.05 17.95 -1.86
N ASP A 74 -0.38 17.76 -0.72
CA ASP A 74 0.24 16.46 -0.41
C ASP A 74 -0.82 15.36 -0.25
N ARG A 75 -0.53 14.19 -0.83
CA ARG A 75 -1.28 12.96 -0.59
C ARG A 75 -0.51 12.06 0.37
N ILE A 76 -1.04 11.92 1.57
CA ILE A 76 -0.57 11.00 2.62
C ILE A 76 -1.15 9.61 2.36
N GLU A 77 -0.29 8.59 2.42
CA GLU A 77 -0.64 7.20 2.14
C GLU A 77 -0.18 6.30 3.28
N ALA A 78 -0.98 5.28 3.57
CA ALA A 78 -0.65 4.26 4.56
C ALA A 78 -0.30 2.92 3.88
N TYR A 79 0.88 2.38 4.18
CA TYR A 79 1.42 1.16 3.60
C TYR A 79 1.45 0.03 4.62
N ARG A 80 0.97 -1.13 4.18
CA ARG A 80 1.04 -2.39 4.95
C ARG A 80 2.33 -3.13 4.66
N GLU A 81 2.79 -3.90 5.64
CA GLU A 81 3.89 -4.82 5.42
C GLU A 81 3.51 -5.92 4.43
N LEU A 82 4.52 -6.40 3.69
CA LEU A 82 4.32 -7.50 2.75
C LEU A 82 4.18 -8.81 3.52
N LEU A 83 3.09 -9.55 3.29
CA LEU A 83 2.85 -10.84 3.93
C LEU A 83 3.78 -11.95 3.43
N VAL A 84 4.26 -11.81 2.19
CA VAL A 84 5.12 -12.78 1.52
C VAL A 84 6.06 -12.03 0.59
N ASP A 85 7.29 -12.54 0.45
CA ASP A 85 8.24 -11.99 -0.53
C ASP A 85 7.62 -12.02 -1.95
N PRO A 86 7.70 -10.93 -2.73
CA PRO A 86 7.09 -10.87 -4.06
C PRO A 86 7.57 -11.96 -5.03
N LYS A 87 8.83 -12.43 -4.93
CA LYS A 87 9.35 -13.50 -5.78
C LYS A 87 8.76 -14.83 -5.35
N GLN A 88 8.68 -15.09 -4.04
CA GLN A 88 8.00 -16.28 -3.54
C GLN A 88 6.53 -16.30 -3.98
N ALA A 89 5.79 -15.20 -3.78
CA ALA A 89 4.40 -15.07 -4.22
C ALA A 89 4.25 -15.31 -5.72
N ARG A 90 5.18 -14.79 -6.53
CA ARG A 90 5.22 -15.04 -7.98
C ARG A 90 5.45 -16.51 -8.31
N ARG A 91 6.38 -17.19 -7.63
CA ARG A 91 6.67 -18.63 -7.82
C ARG A 91 5.45 -19.48 -7.46
N GLU A 92 4.80 -19.18 -6.34
CA GLU A 92 3.59 -19.89 -5.90
C GLU A 92 2.43 -19.67 -6.87
N ARG A 93 2.22 -18.43 -7.37
CA ARG A 93 1.23 -18.16 -8.41
C ARG A 93 1.52 -18.93 -9.70
N PHE A 94 2.77 -18.98 -10.15
CA PHE A 94 3.17 -19.74 -11.33
C PHE A 94 2.93 -21.26 -11.14
N ALA A 95 3.27 -21.80 -9.98
CA ALA A 95 3.04 -23.21 -9.67
C ALA A 95 1.54 -23.56 -9.62
N ARG A 96 0.70 -22.68 -9.04
CA ARG A 96 -0.77 -22.87 -8.97
C ARG A 96 -1.46 -22.72 -10.31
N GLN A 97 -1.05 -21.73 -11.12
CA GLN A 97 -1.62 -21.53 -12.47
C GLN A 97 -1.08 -22.57 -13.47
N GLY A 98 0.11 -23.13 -13.21
CA GLY A 98 0.80 -24.06 -14.09
C GLY A 98 1.18 -23.42 -15.43
N ALA A 99 1.98 -24.13 -16.23
CA ALA A 99 2.28 -23.75 -17.61
C ALA A 99 1.08 -23.89 -18.57
N ARG A 100 -0.15 -24.06 -18.05
CA ARG A 100 -1.35 -24.30 -18.85
C ARG A 100 -2.10 -22.99 -19.02
N GLY A 101 -1.85 -22.32 -20.14
CA GLY A 101 -2.91 -21.55 -20.78
C GLY A 101 -2.50 -20.36 -21.61
N VAL A 102 -1.57 -19.52 -21.18
CA VAL A 102 -1.30 -18.26 -21.90
C VAL A 102 0.10 -17.70 -21.61
N GLY A 103 0.83 -17.38 -22.67
CA GLY A 103 2.13 -16.71 -22.62
C GLY A 103 3.19 -17.36 -23.51
N LEU A 104 4.36 -16.72 -23.60
CA LEU A 104 5.50 -16.97 -24.49
C LEU A 104 6.02 -18.43 -24.54
N PHE A 105 5.59 -19.30 -23.62
CA PHE A 105 5.97 -20.71 -23.51
C PHE A 105 4.83 -21.70 -23.82
N ALA A 106 3.66 -21.21 -24.21
CA ALA A 106 2.50 -22.05 -24.53
C ALA A 106 2.75 -22.93 -25.77
N GLN A 107 3.51 -22.42 -26.75
CA GLN A 107 4.03 -23.22 -27.86
C GLN A 107 5.49 -23.60 -27.60
N ARG A 108 5.71 -24.81 -27.09
CA ARG A 108 7.02 -25.46 -27.18
C ARG A 108 7.28 -25.83 -28.64
N ARG A 109 8.39 -25.36 -29.21
CA ARG A 109 8.90 -25.88 -30.49
C ARG A 109 9.28 -27.35 -30.31
N LYS A 110 8.94 -28.19 -31.29
CA LYS A 110 9.28 -29.62 -31.28
C LYS A 110 10.81 -29.75 -31.18
N GLY A 111 11.31 -30.29 -30.07
CA GLY A 111 12.75 -30.44 -29.79
C GLY A 111 13.38 -29.47 -28.78
N SER A 112 12.61 -28.58 -28.13
CA SER A 112 13.18 -27.68 -27.10
C SER A 112 13.60 -28.45 -25.84
N LYS A 113 14.88 -28.33 -25.44
CA LYS A 113 15.39 -28.89 -24.18
C LYS A 113 14.79 -28.15 -22.97
N PRO A 114 14.49 -28.84 -21.86
CA PRO A 114 13.99 -28.19 -20.67
C PRO A 114 15.14 -27.46 -19.93
N GLY A 115 15.08 -26.14 -19.87
CA GLY A 115 15.61 -25.39 -18.72
C GLY A 115 17.10 -24.99 -18.71
N TYR A 116 17.81 -24.96 -19.84
CA TYR A 116 19.05 -24.20 -20.02
C TYR A 116 19.31 -23.97 -21.51
#